data_AF-A0A268QVU4-F1
#
_entry.id   AF-A0A268QVU4-F1
#
_cell.length_a   1.000
_cell.length_b   1.000
_cell.length_c   1.000
_cell.angle_alpha   90.00
_cell.angle_beta   90.00
_cell.angle_gamma   90.00
#
_symmetry.space_group_name_H-M   'P 1'
#
loop_
_entity.id
_entity.type
_entity.pdbx_description
1 polymer ?
#
loop_
_entity_poly.entity_id
_entity_poly.type
_entity_poly.pdbx_seq_one_letter_code
_entity_poly.pdbx_strand_id
1 'polypeptide(L)' 'VDVTGISKGKGFQGAIKRHGQSRGPMAHGSRYHRRPGSMGPVAPNRVFKGKLLPGRMGGEQVTVQNLEIV' A
#
# COMPACT_ATOMS: atom_id res chain seq x y z
N VAL A 1 -26.35 4.81 -8.72
CA VAL A 1 -26.60 3.78 -7.68
C VAL A 1 -25.31 3.50 -6.93
N ASP A 2 -25.38 3.39 -5.61
CA ASP A 2 -24.22 3.06 -4.78
C ASP A 2 -24.23 1.57 -4.47
N VAL A 3 -23.10 0.89 -4.71
CA VAL A 3 -22.98 -0.57 -4.53
C VAL A 3 -21.90 -0.89 -3.52
N THR A 4 -22.26 -1.62 -2.48
CA THR A 4 -21.35 -2.10 -1.44
C THR A 4 -21.04 -3.58 -1.62
N GLY A 5 -19.76 -3.96 -1.48
CA GLY A 5 -19.34 -5.35 -1.54
C GLY A 5 -18.02 -5.60 -0.80
N ILE A 6 -17.67 -6.87 -0.63
CA ILE A 6 -16.37 -7.25 -0.06
C ILE A 6 -15.34 -7.37 -1.19
N SER A 7 -14.27 -6.60 -1.08
CA SER A 7 -13.16 -6.66 -2.03
C SER A 7 -12.47 -8.04 -2.01
N LYS A 8 -12.02 -8.51 -3.16
CA LYS A 8 -11.27 -9.78 -3.25
C LYS A 8 -10.01 -9.73 -2.38
N GLY A 9 -9.84 -10.72 -1.51
CA GLY A 9 -8.63 -10.91 -0.74
C GLY A 9 -7.43 -11.18 -1.66
N LYS A 10 -6.33 -10.46 -1.43
CA LYS A 10 -5.06 -10.63 -2.17
C LYS A 10 -3.94 -11.20 -1.29
N GLY A 11 -4.23 -11.62 -0.05
CA GLY A 11 -3.23 -12.13 0.89
C GLY A 11 -2.25 -11.07 1.37
N PHE A 12 -1.06 -11.48 1.82
CA PHE A 12 0.00 -10.56 2.23
C PHE A 12 0.64 -9.90 1.01
N GLN A 13 0.73 -8.57 1.02
CA GLN A 13 1.27 -7.79 -0.09
C GLN A 13 2.38 -6.85 0.39
N GLY A 14 3.37 -6.65 -0.49
CA GLY A 14 4.46 -5.69 -0.27
C GLY A 14 3.97 -4.24 -0.35
N ALA A 15 4.77 -3.31 0.18
CA ALA A 15 4.41 -1.89 0.28
C ALA A 15 4.10 -1.24 -1.08
N ILE A 16 4.82 -1.65 -2.15
CA ILE A 16 4.58 -1.16 -3.52
C ILE A 16 3.17 -1.55 -4.00
N LYS A 17 2.80 -2.83 -3.93
CA LYS A 17 1.50 -3.30 -4.44
C LYS A 17 0.34 -2.85 -3.56
N ARG A 18 0.57 -2.73 -2.25
CA ARG A 18 -0.48 -2.34 -1.29
C ARG A 18 -0.75 -0.84 -1.30
N HIS A 19 0.29 -0.01 -1.42
CA HIS A 19 0.21 1.45 -1.19
C HIS A 19 0.68 2.29 -2.38
N GLY A 20 1.02 1.69 -3.52
CA GLY A 20 1.41 2.45 -4.73
C GLY A 20 2.78 3.14 -4.66
N GLN A 21 3.63 2.78 -3.70
CA GLN A 21 4.99 3.34 -3.59
C GLN A 21 5.84 2.99 -4.83
N SER A 22 6.75 3.90 -5.23
CA SER A 22 7.69 3.65 -6.32
C SER A 22 8.74 2.60 -5.96
N ARG A 23 9.33 1.98 -6.98
CA ARG A 23 10.50 1.09 -6.83
C ARG A 23 11.79 1.92 -6.89
N GLY A 24 12.88 1.38 -6.32
CA GLY A 24 14.21 1.95 -6.50
C GLY A 24 14.79 1.69 -7.91
N PRO A 25 15.91 2.35 -8.26
CA PRO A 25 16.59 2.11 -9.52
C PRO A 25 17.09 0.66 -9.61
N MET A 26 16.99 0.08 -10.81
CA MET A 26 17.31 -1.34 -11.06
C MET A 26 18.75 -1.58 -11.55
N ALA A 27 19.47 -0.51 -11.90
CA ALA A 27 20.82 -0.56 -12.44
C ALA A 27 21.76 0.35 -11.62
N HIS A 28 22.97 0.57 -12.13
CA HIS A 28 24.01 1.40 -11.51
C HIS A 28 24.36 0.99 -10.07
N GLY A 29 24.53 -0.32 -9.83
CA GLY A 29 25.01 -0.84 -8.55
C GLY A 29 23.98 -0.83 -7.40
N SER A 30 22.73 -0.46 -7.67
CA SER A 30 21.66 -0.45 -6.67
C SER A 30 21.42 -1.84 -6.06
N ARG A 31 21.18 -1.87 -4.74
CA ARG A 31 20.74 -3.06 -3.99
C ARG A 31 19.39 -2.84 -3.30
N TYR A 32 18.70 -1.75 -3.63
CA TYR A 32 17.50 -1.27 -2.94
C TYR A 32 16.31 -1.17 -3.89
N HIS A 33 15.88 -2.31 -4.44
CA HIS A 33 14.89 -2.34 -5.52
C HIS A 33 13.44 -2.19 -5.05
N ARG A 34 13.03 -2.97 -4.04
CA ARG A 34 11.60 -3.16 -3.67
C ARG A 34 11.37 -3.10 -2.16
N ARG A 35 12.01 -2.13 -1.48
CA ARG A 35 11.97 -1.97 -0.03
C ARG A 35 11.06 -0.79 0.39
N PRO A 36 10.59 -0.72 1.65
CA PRO A 36 9.56 0.23 2.09
C PRO A 36 10.06 1.66 2.41
N GLY A 37 11.29 2.01 2.01
CA GLY A 37 11.89 3.32 2.27
C GLY A 37 12.37 3.51 3.72
N SER A 38 12.76 4.74 4.05
CA SER A 38 13.16 5.14 5.42
C SER A 38 11.95 5.19 6.37
N MET A 39 12.18 4.96 7.67
CA MET A 39 11.14 4.91 8.71
C MET A 39 10.80 6.26 9.34
N GLY A 40 11.67 7.27 9.20
CA GLY A 40 11.44 8.60 9.76
C GLY A 40 12.74 9.36 10.08
N PRO A 41 12.63 10.57 10.65
CA PRO A 41 13.76 11.35 11.13
C PRO A 41 14.33 10.78 12.44
N VAL A 42 15.57 11.15 12.77
CA VAL A 42 16.27 10.70 14.00
C VAL A 42 15.73 11.39 15.26
N ALA A 43 15.50 12.71 15.20
CA ALA A 43 15.13 13.55 16.35
C ALA A 43 14.04 12.98 17.30
N PRO A 44 12.92 12.39 16.83
CA PRO A 44 11.90 11.87 17.73
C PRO A 44 12.29 10.55 18.43
N ASN A 45 13.41 9.91 18.07
CA ASN A 45 13.88 8.63 18.59
C ASN A 45 12.83 7.50 18.56
N ARG A 46 11.84 7.61 17.66
CA ARG A 46 10.77 6.63 17.46
C ARG A 46 10.20 6.73 16.05
N VAL A 47 9.48 5.70 15.64
CA VAL A 47 8.70 5.69 14.40
C VAL A 47 7.29 6.22 14.68
N PHE A 48 6.79 7.10 13.80
CA PHE A 48 5.40 7.58 13.89
C PHE A 48 4.41 6.51 13.41
N LYS A 49 3.23 6.47 14.05
CA LYS A 49 2.12 5.62 13.60
C LYS A 49 1.60 6.06 12.23
N GLY A 50 0.97 5.15 11.50
CA GLY A 50 0.46 5.43 10.15
C GLY A 50 1.48 5.28 9.03
N LYS A 51 2.73 4.93 9.34
CA LYS A 51 3.72 4.56 8.30
C LYS A 51 3.21 3.34 7.53
N LEU A 52 2.98 3.53 6.24
CA LEU A 52 2.45 2.50 5.35
C LEU A 52 3.49 1.41 5.06
N LEU A 53 3.21 0.20 5.55
CA LEU A 53 4.09 -0.98 5.48
C LEU A 53 3.40 -2.18 4.81
N PRO A 54 4.15 -3.24 4.44
CA PRO A 54 3.59 -4.48 3.94
C PRO A 54 2.54 -5.10 4.88
N GLY A 55 1.60 -5.84 4.33
CA GLY A 55 0.59 -6.56 5.11
C GLY A 55 -0.56 -7.10 4.27
N ARG A 56 -1.60 -7.63 4.91
CA ARG A 56 -2.78 -8.18 4.23
C ARG A 56 -3.50 -7.09 3.42
N MET A 57 -3.88 -7.41 2.18
CA MET A 57 -4.59 -6.52 1.28
C MET A 57 -5.89 -7.17 0.79
N GLY A 58 -6.96 -6.39 0.71
CA GLY A 58 -8.28 -6.83 0.27
C GLY A 58 -9.00 -7.65 1.34
N GLY A 59 -10.25 -8.02 1.05
CA GLY A 59 -11.17 -8.57 2.06
C GLY A 59 -11.84 -7.49 2.92
N GLU A 60 -11.75 -6.24 2.49
CA GLU A 60 -12.37 -5.07 3.14
C GLU A 60 -13.70 -4.74 2.45
N GLN A 61 -14.66 -4.23 3.20
CA GLN A 61 -15.93 -3.72 2.66
C GLN A 61 -15.65 -2.39 1.93
N VAL A 62 -16.07 -2.31 0.68
CA VAL A 62 -15.89 -1.13 -0.17
C VAL A 62 -17.23 -0.76 -0.78
N THR A 63 -17.54 0.53 -0.81
CA THR A 63 -18.69 1.09 -1.51
C THR A 63 -18.19 1.87 -2.72
N VAL A 64 -18.71 1.55 -3.90
CA VAL A 64 -18.51 2.33 -5.12
C VAL A 64 -19.76 3.17 -5.34
N GLN A 65 -19.57 4.49 -5.39
CA GLN A 65 -20.66 5.45 -5.50
C GLN A 65 -20.98 5.77 -6.96
N ASN A 66 -22.22 6.22 -7.22
CA ASN A 66 -22.66 6.80 -8.50
C ASN A 66 -22.51 5.88 -9.72
N LEU A 67 -22.76 4.58 -9.57
CA LEU A 67 -22.83 3.67 -10.71
C LEU A 67 -24.07 3.91 -11.55
N GLU A 68 -23.91 3.91 -12.86
CA GLU A 68 -25.00 3.91 -13.82
C GLU A 68 -25.56 2.48 -13.98
N ILE A 69 -26.88 2.36 -14.08
CA ILE A 69 -27.55 1.10 -14.42
C ILE A 69 -27.96 1.22 -15.89
N VAL A 70 -27.44 0.34 -16.73
CA VAL A 70 -27.75 0.24 -18.16
C VAL A 70 -28.67 -0.94 -18.41
#